data_AF-S9VU50-F1
#
_entry.id   AF-S9VU50-F1
#
_cell.length_a   1.000
_cell.length_b   1.000
_cell.length_c   1.000
_cell.angle_alpha   90.00
_cell.angle_beta   90.00
_cell.angle_gamma   90.00
#
_symmetry.space_group_name_H-M   'P 1'
#
loop_
_entity.id
_entity.type
_entity.pdbx_description
1 polymer ?
#
loop_
_entity_poly.entity_id
_entity_poly.type
_entity_poly.pdbx_seq_one_letter_code
_entity_poly.pdbx_strand_id
1 'polypeptide(L)'
;MARKEHPFYCCYLIQSKKKASSRSLYIGSTPNPIRRLRQHNGEIQGGAWKTRNGRPWIVLCLVHGFPNKISALQFEWIWQHPNISRHTKDKEAKINKTPSLSNSLVALQQIVSCNGWNRWPLEITFFSQHAFEKWKAISKGNTSVKFTMKEEELMDFYHKASEMESTKPQSENNMTRKSICDICLCEVHERDSLLHCLYDDCDMTSHTTCLAVHFLENENQILPIVGRCIQCLRFLQWSKLIQSIQMLEMNVNDHENDMTDQE
;
A
#
# COMPACT_ATOMS: atom_id res chain seq x y z
N MET A 1 15.22 20.58 -0.93
CA MET A 1 15.20 19.29 -1.66
C MET A 1 13.80 18.70 -1.51
N ALA A 2 12.98 18.77 -2.56
CA ALA A 2 11.67 18.15 -2.57
C ALA A 2 11.81 16.65 -2.30
N ARG A 3 11.00 16.10 -1.38
CA ARG A 3 10.99 14.66 -1.14
C ARG A 3 10.37 14.01 -2.38
N LYS A 4 11.16 13.23 -3.11
CA LYS A 4 10.65 12.39 -4.20
C LYS A 4 9.66 11.40 -3.58
N GLU A 5 8.37 11.66 -3.76
CA GLU A 5 7.34 10.70 -3.38
C GLU A 5 7.45 9.49 -4.31
N HIS A 6 7.38 8.30 -3.73
CA HIS A 6 7.45 7.07 -4.48
C HIS A 6 6.04 6.52 -4.59
N PRO A 7 5.52 6.34 -5.81
CA PRO A 7 4.14 5.88 -5.99
C PRO A 7 3.96 4.47 -5.42
N PHE A 8 4.98 3.61 -5.58
CA PHE A 8 5.05 2.32 -4.92
C PHE A 8 5.91 2.35 -3.66
N TYR A 9 5.38 1.79 -2.57
CA TYR A 9 6.17 1.47 -1.38
C TYR A 9 5.73 0.14 -0.78
N CYS A 10 6.69 -0.68 -0.35
CA CYS A 10 6.40 -1.95 0.29
C CYS A 10 7.27 -2.24 1.51
N CYS A 11 6.73 -3.07 2.41
CA CYS A 11 7.49 -3.87 3.35
C CYS A 11 7.66 -5.27 2.79
N TYR A 12 8.79 -5.93 3.04
CA TYR A 12 9.08 -7.27 2.52
C TYR A 12 9.61 -8.19 3.60
N LEU A 13 9.35 -9.48 3.42
CA LEU A 13 9.99 -10.58 4.13
C LEU A 13 10.82 -11.39 3.15
N ILE A 14 12.12 -11.51 3.41
CA ILE A 14 13.05 -12.32 2.61
C ILE A 14 13.61 -13.47 3.43
N GLN A 15 13.98 -14.56 2.76
CA GLN A 15 14.60 -15.73 3.35
C GLN A 15 15.90 -16.09 2.62
N SER A 16 16.90 -16.51 3.39
CA SER A 16 18.14 -17.04 2.85
C SER A 16 17.91 -18.38 2.16
N LYS A 17 18.48 -18.54 0.96
CA LYS A 17 18.59 -19.80 0.22
C LYS A 17 20.01 -20.39 0.24
N LYS A 18 20.88 -19.92 1.14
CA LYS A 18 22.29 -20.39 1.23
C LYS A 18 22.43 -21.91 1.39
N LYS A 19 21.50 -22.52 2.14
CA LYS A 19 21.36 -23.97 2.36
C LYS A 19 19.88 -24.32 2.31
N ALA A 20 19.53 -25.54 1.89
CA ALA A 20 18.14 -26.01 1.89
C ALA A 20 17.46 -25.90 3.27
N SER A 21 18.22 -26.05 4.36
CA SER A 21 17.74 -25.92 5.74
C SER A 21 17.77 -24.48 6.30
N SER A 22 18.08 -23.48 5.47
CA SER A 22 18.23 -22.09 5.93
C SER A 22 16.91 -21.52 6.43
N ARG A 23 16.92 -21.02 7.65
CA ARG A 23 15.76 -20.38 8.31
C ARG A 23 16.00 -18.89 8.59
N SER A 24 17.11 -18.34 8.11
CA SER A 24 17.42 -16.93 8.28
C SER A 24 16.43 -16.07 7.50
N LEU A 25 15.79 -15.15 8.21
CA LEU A 25 14.81 -14.23 7.69
C LEU A 25 15.30 -12.79 7.86
N TYR A 26 14.81 -11.91 7.01
CA TYR A 26 15.02 -10.48 7.15
C TYR A 26 13.76 -9.74 6.70
N ILE A 27 13.38 -8.71 7.46
CA ILE A 27 12.25 -7.83 7.17
C ILE A 27 12.83 -6.45 6.85
N GLY A 28 12.31 -5.79 5.83
CA GLY A 28 12.65 -4.40 5.56
C GLY A 28 11.59 -3.68 4.74
N SER A 29 11.85 -2.41 4.41
CA SER A 29 11.00 -1.62 3.51
C SER A 29 11.77 -1.02 2.33
N THR A 30 11.10 -0.77 1.21
CA THR A 30 11.68 -0.18 -0.01
C THR A 30 10.60 0.34 -0.96
N PRO A 31 10.89 1.41 -1.73
CA PRO A 31 10.06 1.79 -2.88
C PRO A 31 10.37 0.97 -4.14
N ASN A 32 11.48 0.23 -4.16
CA ASN A 32 11.88 -0.61 -5.29
C ASN A 32 12.39 -1.97 -4.78
N PRO A 33 11.56 -3.04 -4.83
CA PRO A 33 11.89 -4.36 -4.31
C PRO A 33 12.96 -5.07 -5.13
N ILE A 34 13.01 -4.86 -6.45
CA ILE A 34 14.02 -5.45 -7.34
C ILE A 34 15.41 -4.94 -7.00
N ARG A 35 15.57 -3.62 -7.02
CA ARG A 35 16.83 -2.98 -6.64
C ARG A 35 17.25 -3.41 -5.24
N ARG A 36 16.33 -3.43 -4.27
CA ARG A 36 16.66 -3.82 -2.89
C ARG A 36 17.09 -5.28 -2.76
N LEU A 37 16.46 -6.20 -3.49
CA LEU A 37 16.86 -7.61 -3.49
C LEU A 37 18.29 -7.79 -4.02
N ARG A 38 18.63 -7.11 -5.13
CA ARG A 38 19.98 -7.11 -5.70
C ARG A 38 21.02 -6.55 -4.74
N GLN A 39 20.66 -5.53 -3.95
CA GLN A 39 21.51 -5.00 -2.86
C GLN A 39 21.76 -6.06 -1.78
N HIS A 40 20.71 -6.77 -1.32
CA HIS A 40 20.87 -7.84 -0.34
C HIS A 40 21.73 -8.99 -0.86
N ASN A 41 21.59 -9.34 -2.14
CA ASN A 41 22.39 -10.35 -2.84
C ASN A 41 23.81 -9.90 -3.21
N GLY A 42 24.12 -8.61 -3.05
CA GLY A 42 25.47 -8.07 -3.28
C GLY A 42 25.82 -7.87 -4.75
N GLU A 43 24.83 -7.93 -5.64
CA GLU A 43 25.01 -7.58 -7.05
C GLU A 43 25.22 -6.07 -7.23
N ILE A 44 24.66 -5.27 -6.31
CA ILE A 44 24.83 -3.82 -6.26
C ILE A 44 25.07 -3.35 -4.82
N GLN A 45 25.65 -2.16 -4.66
CA GLN A 45 26.00 -1.58 -3.36
C GLN A 45 24.77 -1.12 -2.56
N GLY A 46 24.91 -1.08 -1.23
CA GLY A 46 23.87 -0.59 -0.30
C GLY A 46 23.02 -1.69 0.36
N GLY A 47 23.48 -2.94 0.36
CA GLY A 47 22.83 -4.03 1.11
C GLY A 47 23.03 -3.92 2.63
N ALA A 48 22.01 -4.32 3.40
CA ALA A 48 22.11 -4.35 4.85
C ALA A 48 23.23 -5.30 5.33
N TRP A 49 23.99 -4.89 6.35
CA TRP A 49 25.08 -5.69 6.89
C TRP A 49 24.62 -7.11 7.32
N LYS A 50 23.44 -7.20 7.96
CA LYS A 50 22.84 -8.46 8.42
C LYS A 50 22.56 -9.45 7.28
N THR A 51 22.43 -9.00 6.04
CA THR A 51 22.12 -9.89 4.91
C THR A 51 23.37 -10.39 4.17
N ARG A 52 24.58 -9.91 4.51
CA ARG A 52 25.81 -10.25 3.80
C ARG A 52 26.09 -11.76 3.75
N ASN A 53 25.90 -12.46 4.86
CA ASN A 53 26.32 -13.87 5.01
C ASN A 53 25.25 -14.90 4.61
N GLY A 54 24.02 -14.46 4.33
CA GLY A 54 22.87 -15.32 4.02
C GLY A 54 22.51 -15.36 2.54
N ARG A 55 23.37 -14.87 1.65
CA ARG A 55 23.12 -14.86 0.21
C ARG A 55 23.10 -16.29 -0.38
N PRO A 56 22.30 -16.55 -1.43
CA PRO A 56 21.31 -15.64 -2.01
C PRO A 56 20.05 -15.56 -1.12
N TRP A 57 19.35 -14.44 -1.21
CA TRP A 57 18.06 -14.18 -0.60
C TRP A 57 16.96 -14.24 -1.65
N ILE A 58 15.79 -14.70 -1.24
CA ILE A 58 14.56 -14.64 -2.03
C ILE A 58 13.48 -13.87 -1.28
N VAL A 59 12.58 -13.21 -2.02
CA VAL A 59 11.38 -12.60 -1.45
C VAL A 59 10.36 -13.70 -1.16
N LEU A 60 9.83 -13.72 0.06
CA LEU A 60 8.71 -14.58 0.43
C LEU A 60 7.38 -13.88 0.18
N CYS A 61 7.26 -12.64 0.67
CA CYS A 61 6.11 -11.79 0.41
C CYS A 61 6.45 -10.31 0.51
N LEU A 62 5.57 -9.51 -0.10
CA LEU A 62 5.50 -8.06 0.01
C LEU A 62 4.17 -7.67 0.68
N VAL A 63 4.21 -6.64 1.51
CA VAL A 63 3.05 -5.86 1.95
C VAL A 63 3.17 -4.51 1.27
N HIS A 64 2.19 -4.11 0.47
CA HIS A 64 2.22 -2.87 -0.31
C HIS A 64 0.85 -2.17 -0.26
N GLY A 65 0.72 -1.02 -0.93
CA GLY A 65 -0.46 -0.14 -0.81
C GLY A 65 -0.35 0.89 0.31
N PHE A 66 0.88 1.18 0.78
CA PHE A 66 1.11 2.22 1.77
C PHE A 66 0.91 3.62 1.14
N PRO A 67 0.05 4.50 1.68
CA PRO A 67 -0.15 5.87 1.20
C PRO A 67 1.09 6.77 1.33
N ASN A 68 2.09 6.39 2.14
CA ASN A 68 3.35 7.13 2.21
C ASN A 68 4.47 6.32 2.85
N LYS A 69 5.71 6.79 2.66
CA LYS A 69 6.93 6.22 3.24
C LYS A 69 6.88 6.10 4.78
N ILE A 70 6.31 7.07 5.48
CA ILE A 70 6.33 7.10 6.95
C ILE A 70 5.58 5.89 7.50
N SER A 71 4.41 5.61 6.92
CA SER A 71 3.60 4.47 7.30
C SER A 71 4.30 3.13 7.03
N ALA A 72 4.95 2.98 5.87
CA ALA A 72 5.74 1.78 5.58
C ALA A 72 6.85 1.56 6.61
N LEU A 73 7.53 2.64 7.04
CA LEU A 73 8.58 2.56 8.07
C LEU A 73 8.01 2.19 9.45
N GLN A 74 6.84 2.72 9.82
CA GLN A 74 6.15 2.33 11.04
C GLN A 74 5.77 0.85 11.01
N PHE A 75 5.22 0.39 9.89
CA PHE A 75 4.85 -1.02 9.69
C PHE A 75 6.07 -1.95 9.78
N GLU A 76 7.16 -1.61 9.07
CA GLU A 76 8.43 -2.35 9.11
C GLU A 76 8.93 -2.52 10.55
N TRP A 77 8.95 -1.43 11.33
CA TRP A 77 9.43 -1.45 12.70
C TRP A 77 8.57 -2.37 13.58
N ILE A 78 7.25 -2.27 13.46
CA ILE A 78 6.33 -3.14 14.21
C ILE A 78 6.56 -4.60 13.83
N TRP A 79 6.77 -4.90 12.54
CA TRP A 79 6.97 -6.26 12.05
C TRP A 79 8.32 -6.84 12.48
N GLN A 80 9.37 -6.01 12.58
CA GLN A 80 10.67 -6.40 13.15
C GLN A 80 10.61 -6.58 14.69
N HIS A 81 9.71 -5.85 15.37
CA HIS A 81 9.63 -5.80 16.83
C HIS A 81 8.22 -6.07 17.40
N PRO A 82 7.58 -7.21 17.04
CA PRO A 82 6.19 -7.46 17.41
C PRO A 82 5.98 -7.65 18.92
N ASN A 83 7.02 -7.98 19.69
CA ASN A 83 6.88 -8.16 21.14
C ASN A 83 6.94 -6.84 21.93
N ILE A 84 7.37 -5.75 21.30
CA ILE A 84 7.54 -4.44 21.94
C ILE A 84 6.45 -3.48 21.47
N SER A 85 5.97 -3.64 20.23
CA SER A 85 4.93 -2.79 19.67
C SER A 85 3.61 -2.91 20.42
N ARG A 86 3.04 -1.76 20.79
CA ARG A 86 1.69 -1.66 21.38
C ARG A 86 0.59 -2.25 20.49
N HIS A 87 0.83 -2.34 19.18
CA HIS A 87 -0.15 -2.89 18.23
C HIS A 87 -0.28 -4.42 18.31
N THR A 88 0.69 -5.11 18.89
CA THR A 88 0.76 -6.59 18.93
C THR A 88 0.92 -7.13 20.35
N LYS A 89 1.26 -6.27 21.31
CA LYS A 89 1.55 -6.64 22.71
C LYS A 89 0.35 -7.22 23.47
N ASP A 90 -0.86 -6.77 23.16
CA ASP A 90 -2.07 -7.09 23.94
C ASP A 90 -2.94 -8.18 23.29
N LYS A 91 -2.45 -8.87 22.23
CA LYS A 91 -3.22 -9.94 21.57
C LYS A 91 -2.98 -11.29 22.24
N GLU A 92 -4.05 -12.09 22.34
CA GLU A 92 -4.08 -13.41 23.01
C GLU A 92 -2.98 -14.37 22.54
N ALA A 93 -2.63 -14.32 21.26
CA ALA A 93 -1.55 -15.12 20.70
C ALA A 93 -0.18 -14.44 20.94
N LYS A 94 0.48 -14.82 22.03
CA LYS A 94 1.87 -14.39 22.31
C LYS A 94 2.79 -14.83 21.18
N ILE A 95 3.51 -13.88 20.59
CA ILE A 95 4.52 -14.17 19.58
C ILE A 95 5.77 -14.67 20.30
N ASN A 96 6.21 -15.88 19.94
CA ASN A 96 7.45 -16.43 20.48
C ASN A 96 8.64 -15.52 20.12
N LYS A 97 9.54 -15.28 21.08
CA LYS A 97 10.73 -14.42 20.88
C LYS A 97 11.70 -14.96 19.83
N THR A 98 11.58 -16.23 19.45
CA THR A 98 12.44 -16.86 18.46
C THR A 98 12.09 -16.39 17.05
N PRO A 99 13.04 -15.83 16.27
CA PRO A 99 12.76 -15.45 14.89
C PRO A 99 12.48 -16.71 14.06
N SER A 100 11.26 -16.81 13.53
CA SER A 100 10.83 -17.90 12.65
C SER A 100 9.83 -17.39 11.63
N LEU A 101 9.64 -18.15 10.54
CA LEU A 101 8.69 -17.79 9.49
C LEU A 101 7.26 -17.75 10.05
N SER A 102 6.89 -18.76 10.84
CA SER A 102 5.58 -18.80 11.50
C SER A 102 5.36 -17.58 12.38
N ASN A 103 6.33 -17.21 13.23
CA ASN A 103 6.20 -16.05 14.11
C ASN A 103 6.12 -14.73 13.33
N SER A 104 6.89 -14.62 12.24
CA SER A 104 6.85 -13.44 11.37
C SER A 104 5.49 -13.30 10.67
N LEU A 105 4.88 -14.40 10.24
CA LEU A 105 3.56 -14.39 9.60
C LEU A 105 2.41 -14.19 10.61
N VAL A 106 2.52 -14.75 11.82
CA VAL A 106 1.57 -14.45 12.92
C VAL A 106 1.63 -12.97 13.29
N ALA A 107 2.84 -12.41 13.42
CA ALA A 107 3.01 -10.97 13.61
C ALA A 107 2.35 -10.17 12.49
N LEU A 108 2.60 -10.54 11.24
CA LEU A 108 2.00 -9.88 10.09
C LEU A 108 0.47 -9.90 10.17
N GLN A 109 -0.15 -11.06 10.42
CA GLN A 109 -1.60 -11.21 10.59
C GLN A 109 -2.12 -10.31 11.71
N GLN A 110 -1.42 -10.26 12.85
CA GLN A 110 -1.82 -9.39 13.95
C GLN A 110 -1.78 -7.91 13.56
N ILE A 111 -0.74 -7.46 12.86
CA ILE A 111 -0.55 -6.06 12.46
C ILE A 111 -1.64 -5.62 11.49
N VAL A 112 -1.88 -6.38 10.42
CA VAL A 112 -2.88 -6.02 9.40
C VAL A 112 -4.31 -6.05 9.91
N SER A 113 -4.57 -6.83 10.97
CA SER A 113 -5.86 -6.86 11.66
C SER A 113 -6.01 -5.80 12.77
N CYS A 114 -5.03 -4.93 12.99
CA CYS A 114 -5.17 -3.85 13.97
C CYS A 114 -5.88 -2.63 13.39
N ASN A 115 -6.62 -1.90 14.24
CA ASN A 115 -7.39 -0.70 13.85
C ASN A 115 -6.55 0.38 13.14
N GLY A 116 -5.23 0.42 13.35
CA GLY A 116 -4.35 1.36 12.66
C GLY A 116 -4.07 1.03 11.18
N TRP A 117 -4.28 -0.22 10.77
CA TRP A 117 -3.86 -0.74 9.46
C TRP A 117 -4.99 -1.45 8.69
N ASN A 118 -6.05 -1.89 9.37
CA ASN A 118 -7.14 -2.65 8.76
C ASN A 118 -8.00 -1.85 7.76
N ARG A 119 -7.98 -0.52 7.86
CA ARG A 119 -8.68 0.40 6.93
C ARG A 119 -7.79 0.91 5.79
N TRP A 120 -6.50 0.58 5.84
CA TRP A 120 -5.56 0.97 4.81
C TRP A 120 -5.70 0.01 3.64
N PRO A 121 -5.51 0.45 2.38
CA PRO A 121 -5.65 -0.39 1.20
C PRO A 121 -4.41 -1.29 1.00
N LEU A 122 -3.97 -1.93 2.08
CA LEU A 122 -2.84 -2.83 2.04
C LEU A 122 -3.21 -4.08 1.24
N GLU A 123 -2.21 -4.66 0.57
CA GLU A 123 -2.29 -5.99 -0.02
C GLU A 123 -1.03 -6.77 0.32
N ILE A 124 -1.17 -8.09 0.55
CA ILE A 124 -0.06 -9.00 0.74
C ILE A 124 0.13 -9.86 -0.51
N THR A 125 1.27 -9.72 -1.18
CA THR A 125 1.61 -10.51 -2.36
C THR A 125 2.72 -11.51 -2.02
N PHE A 126 2.44 -12.80 -2.20
CA PHE A 126 3.37 -13.90 -1.93
C PHE A 126 4.07 -14.37 -3.23
N PHE A 127 5.36 -14.67 -3.10
CA PHE A 127 6.23 -15.22 -4.14
C PHE A 127 6.83 -16.58 -3.73
N SER A 128 6.38 -17.12 -2.59
CA SER A 128 6.82 -18.40 -2.06
C SER A 128 5.63 -19.24 -1.63
N GLN A 129 5.49 -20.41 -2.26
CA GLN A 129 4.41 -21.36 -1.96
C GLN A 129 4.38 -21.74 -0.47
N HIS A 130 5.53 -22.05 0.12
CA HIS A 130 5.62 -22.43 1.53
C HIS A 130 5.17 -21.32 2.48
N ALA A 131 5.51 -20.06 2.19
CA ALA A 131 5.07 -18.92 2.98
C ALA A 131 3.55 -18.69 2.84
N PHE A 132 3.02 -18.84 1.62
CA PHE A 132 1.61 -18.68 1.30
C PHE A 132 0.72 -19.74 1.99
N GLU A 133 1.15 -21.00 2.00
CA GLU A 133 0.44 -22.09 2.70
C GLU A 133 0.40 -21.86 4.21
N LYS A 134 1.54 -21.46 4.81
CA LYS A 134 1.60 -21.08 6.22
C LYS A 134 0.68 -19.90 6.52
N TRP A 135 0.67 -18.89 5.66
CA TRP A 135 -0.22 -17.74 5.81
C TRP A 135 -1.70 -18.17 5.80
N LYS A 136 -2.11 -19.00 4.84
CA LYS A 136 -3.50 -19.53 4.78
C LYS A 136 -3.90 -20.26 6.06
N ALA A 137 -3.00 -21.08 6.61
CA ALA A 137 -3.24 -21.75 7.89
C ALA A 137 -3.36 -20.79 9.09
N ILE A 138 -2.60 -19.68 9.08
CA ILE A 138 -2.62 -18.66 10.13
C ILE A 138 -3.87 -17.78 10.03
N SER A 139 -4.18 -17.29 8.83
CA SER A 139 -5.27 -16.35 8.62
C SER A 139 -6.64 -17.01 8.77
N LYS A 140 -6.77 -18.31 8.45
CA LYS A 140 -8.02 -19.07 8.54
C LYS A 140 -9.22 -18.35 7.87
N GLY A 141 -8.94 -17.55 6.83
CA GLY A 141 -9.95 -16.72 6.16
C GLY A 141 -10.35 -15.43 6.89
N ASN A 142 -9.86 -15.20 8.11
CA ASN A 142 -10.14 -14.00 8.90
C ASN A 142 -9.04 -12.94 8.70
N THR A 143 -8.96 -12.38 7.50
CA THR A 143 -8.00 -11.31 7.19
C THR A 143 -8.73 -10.08 6.67
N SER A 144 -8.43 -8.94 7.28
CA SER A 144 -8.88 -7.61 6.84
C SER A 144 -8.17 -7.14 5.56
N VAL A 145 -7.10 -7.83 5.16
CA VAL A 145 -6.26 -7.45 4.03
C VAL A 145 -6.37 -8.49 2.90
N LYS A 146 -6.44 -8.01 1.66
CA LYS A 146 -6.35 -8.85 0.47
C LYS A 146 -4.98 -9.52 0.42
N PHE A 147 -4.94 -10.79 0.02
CA PHE A 147 -3.68 -11.50 -0.14
C PHE A 147 -3.73 -12.42 -1.37
N THR A 148 -2.63 -12.49 -2.11
CA THR A 148 -2.53 -13.21 -3.38
C THR A 148 -1.20 -13.94 -3.49
N MET A 149 -1.18 -15.08 -4.16
CA MET A 149 0.05 -15.76 -4.59
C MET A 149 0.29 -15.43 -6.05
N LYS A 150 1.53 -15.11 -6.39
CA LYS A 150 1.94 -14.80 -7.76
C LYS A 150 2.89 -15.87 -8.29
N GLU A 151 2.50 -16.48 -9.40
CA GLU A 151 3.34 -17.40 -10.18
C GLU A 151 4.38 -16.64 -11.02
N GLU A 152 4.09 -15.38 -11.37
CA GLU A 152 5.01 -14.48 -12.07
C GLU A 152 6.22 -14.10 -11.21
N GLU A 153 7.34 -13.74 -11.87
CA GLU A 153 8.53 -13.28 -11.18
C GLU A 153 8.30 -11.93 -10.50
N LEU A 154 9.10 -11.66 -9.47
CA LEU A 154 9.08 -10.39 -8.73
C LEU A 154 9.25 -9.18 -9.66
N MET A 155 10.06 -9.33 -10.72
CA MET A 155 10.35 -8.27 -11.69
C MET A 155 9.10 -7.88 -12.48
N ASP A 156 8.40 -8.88 -13.03
CA ASP A 156 7.18 -8.65 -13.81
C ASP A 156 6.08 -8.04 -12.95
N PHE A 157 5.92 -8.53 -11.72
CA PHE A 157 4.99 -7.95 -10.77
C PHE A 157 5.31 -6.47 -10.50
N TYR A 158 6.58 -6.14 -10.23
CA TYR A 158 6.97 -4.77 -9.92
C TYR A 158 6.82 -3.83 -11.10
N HIS A 159 7.19 -4.26 -12.31
CA HIS A 159 7.00 -3.43 -13.51
C HIS A 159 5.53 -3.12 -13.75
N LYS A 160 4.64 -4.12 -13.66
CA LYS A 160 3.19 -3.91 -13.75
C LYS A 160 2.66 -2.95 -12.68
N ALA A 161 3.12 -3.11 -11.44
CA ALA A 161 2.73 -2.22 -10.35
C ALA A 161 3.19 -0.77 -10.60
N SER A 162 4.43 -0.59 -11.07
CA SER A 162 4.96 0.73 -11.41
C SER A 162 4.32 1.35 -12.66
N GLU A 163 3.93 0.52 -13.64
CA GLU A 163 3.24 0.95 -14.86
C GLU A 163 1.81 1.36 -14.55
N MET A 164 1.05 0.59 -13.75
CA MET A 164 -0.29 0.97 -13.30
C MET A 164 -0.31 2.31 -12.55
N GLU A 165 0.79 2.64 -11.86
CA GLU A 165 0.98 3.92 -11.19
C GLU A 165 1.48 5.04 -12.13
N SER A 166 2.07 4.68 -13.28
CA SER A 166 2.62 5.64 -14.27
C SER A 166 1.70 5.86 -15.47
N THR A 167 0.74 4.97 -15.73
CA THR A 167 -0.30 5.16 -16.74
C THR A 167 -1.21 6.27 -16.26
N LYS A 168 -0.87 7.50 -16.68
CA LYS A 168 -1.76 8.65 -16.68
C LYS A 168 -3.12 8.15 -17.21
N PRO A 169 -4.23 8.29 -16.47
CA PRO A 169 -5.52 8.22 -17.12
C PRO A 169 -5.55 9.38 -18.11
N GLN A 170 -5.25 9.08 -19.38
CA GLN A 170 -5.61 9.96 -20.48
C GLN A 170 -7.13 9.87 -20.61
N SER A 171 -7.82 10.63 -19.78
CA SER A 171 -9.09 11.20 -20.19
C SER A 171 -8.84 12.69 -20.39
N GLU A 172 -8.71 13.07 -21.66
CA GLU A 172 -9.18 14.37 -22.12
C GLU A 172 -10.71 14.40 -21.96
N ASN A 173 -11.19 14.30 -20.72
CA ASN A 173 -12.56 14.66 -20.45
C ASN A 173 -12.53 16.17 -20.22
N ASN A 174 -13.00 16.89 -21.23
CA ASN A 174 -13.63 18.20 -21.10
C ASN A 174 -14.87 18.09 -20.17
N MET A 175 -14.65 17.64 -18.93
CA MET A 175 -15.67 17.63 -17.90
C MET A 175 -15.79 19.09 -17.49
N THR A 176 -16.92 19.71 -17.83
CA THR A 176 -17.28 21.01 -17.25
C THR A 176 -17.16 20.87 -15.74
N ARG A 177 -16.17 21.55 -15.13
CA ARG A 177 -15.97 21.53 -13.68
C ARG A 177 -17.28 21.94 -13.03
N LYS A 178 -17.96 20.99 -12.38
CA LYS A 178 -19.15 21.32 -11.58
C LYS A 178 -18.73 22.38 -10.56
N SER A 179 -19.47 23.47 -10.49
CA SER A 179 -19.23 24.56 -9.55
C SER A 179 -19.81 24.28 -8.16
N ILE A 180 -20.46 23.14 -7.96
CA ILE A 180 -21.18 22.79 -6.73
C ILE A 180 -20.86 21.34 -6.35
N CYS A 181 -20.71 21.09 -5.05
CA CYS A 181 -20.59 19.75 -4.47
C CYS A 181 -21.96 19.07 -4.42
N ASP A 182 -22.11 17.88 -5.01
CA ASP A 182 -23.39 17.15 -5.08
C ASP A 182 -23.90 16.65 -3.70
N ILE A 183 -23.09 16.74 -2.63
CA ILE A 183 -23.46 16.32 -1.27
C ILE A 183 -23.90 17.50 -0.40
N CYS A 184 -23.04 18.50 -0.23
CA CYS A 184 -23.35 19.66 0.63
C CYS A 184 -24.06 20.79 -0.11
N LEU A 185 -24.10 20.73 -1.44
CA LEU A 185 -24.68 21.75 -2.33
C LEU A 185 -24.00 23.14 -2.22
N CYS A 186 -22.82 23.22 -1.62
CA CYS A 186 -22.01 24.44 -1.57
C CYS A 186 -21.17 24.60 -2.84
N GLU A 187 -20.81 25.85 -3.16
CA GLU A 187 -19.85 26.16 -4.21
C GLU A 187 -18.48 25.51 -3.93
N VAL A 188 -17.86 24.98 -4.98
CA VAL A 188 -16.50 24.44 -4.92
C VAL A 188 -15.50 25.49 -5.36
N HIS A 189 -14.39 25.60 -4.62
CA HIS A 189 -13.32 26.55 -4.87
C HIS A 189 -12.10 25.85 -5.46
N GLU A 190 -11.20 26.60 -6.11
CA GLU A 190 -10.00 26.03 -6.75
C GLU A 190 -9.07 25.26 -5.81
N ARG A 191 -9.10 25.57 -4.51
CA ARG A 191 -8.28 24.90 -3.48
C ARG A 191 -8.98 23.71 -2.82
N ASP A 192 -10.24 23.46 -3.17
CA ASP A 192 -10.98 22.35 -2.60
C ASP A 192 -10.45 21.03 -3.18
N SER A 193 -10.21 20.06 -2.30
CA SER A 193 -9.96 18.68 -2.71
C SER A 193 -11.29 18.04 -3.10
N LEU A 194 -11.45 17.73 -4.39
CA LEU A 194 -12.67 17.18 -4.97
C LEU A 194 -12.49 15.73 -5.39
N LEU A 195 -13.52 14.93 -5.14
CA LEU A 195 -13.65 13.55 -5.59
C LEU A 195 -14.73 13.43 -6.65
N HIS A 196 -14.42 12.66 -7.69
CA HIS A 196 -15.35 12.32 -8.77
C HIS A 196 -15.70 10.84 -8.74
N CYS A 197 -16.85 10.48 -9.31
CA CYS A 197 -17.20 9.09 -9.54
C CYS A 197 -16.13 8.40 -10.40
N LEU A 198 -15.83 7.14 -10.11
CA LEU A 198 -14.86 6.33 -10.90
C LEU A 198 -15.49 5.71 -12.17
N TYR A 199 -16.75 6.01 -12.45
CA TYR A 199 -17.48 5.48 -13.60
C TYR A 199 -17.77 6.63 -14.58
N ASP A 200 -17.31 6.49 -15.82
CA ASP A 200 -17.32 7.56 -16.83
C ASP A 200 -18.72 8.05 -17.21
N ASP A 201 -19.75 7.23 -16.98
CA ASP A 201 -21.17 7.52 -17.19
C ASP A 201 -21.85 8.20 -15.98
N CYS A 202 -21.07 8.70 -15.00
CA CYS A 202 -21.58 9.36 -13.81
C CYS A 202 -20.80 10.64 -13.50
N ASP A 203 -21.51 11.76 -13.35
CA ASP A 203 -20.92 13.09 -13.16
C ASP A 203 -20.81 13.54 -11.70
N MET A 204 -20.95 12.61 -10.74
CA MET A 204 -20.91 12.93 -9.31
C MET A 204 -19.57 13.56 -8.94
N THR A 205 -19.64 14.73 -8.32
CA THR A 205 -18.52 15.53 -7.82
C THR A 205 -18.82 15.97 -6.40
N SER A 206 -17.88 15.80 -5.49
CA SER A 206 -18.06 16.18 -4.09
C SER A 206 -16.76 16.59 -3.43
N HIS A 207 -16.84 17.38 -2.36
CA HIS A 207 -15.70 17.57 -1.46
C HIS A 207 -15.25 16.23 -0.90
N THR A 208 -13.94 16.01 -0.82
CA THR A 208 -13.37 14.81 -0.20
C THR A 208 -13.94 14.57 1.21
N THR A 209 -14.12 15.62 2.01
CA THR A 209 -14.70 15.54 3.35
C THR A 209 -16.18 15.15 3.34
N CYS A 210 -16.98 15.71 2.43
CA CYS A 210 -18.39 15.38 2.32
C CYS A 210 -18.60 13.92 1.92
N LEU A 211 -17.83 13.41 0.96
CA LEU A 211 -17.94 12.01 0.55
C LEU A 211 -17.44 11.06 1.64
N ALA A 212 -16.38 11.45 2.37
CA ALA A 212 -15.91 10.68 3.51
C ALA A 212 -17.01 10.54 4.59
N VAL A 213 -17.65 11.65 4.97
CA VAL A 213 -18.75 11.65 5.94
C VAL A 213 -19.91 10.79 5.45
N HIS A 214 -20.28 10.88 4.18
CA HIS A 214 -21.32 10.05 3.59
C HIS A 214 -20.98 8.54 3.65
N PHE A 215 -19.74 8.15 3.32
CA PHE A 215 -19.34 6.74 3.37
C PHE A 215 -19.23 6.20 4.81
N LEU A 216 -19.05 7.09 5.79
CA LEU A 216 -18.93 6.76 7.20
C LEU A 216 -20.26 6.93 7.95
N GLU A 217 -21.39 7.06 7.25
CA GLU A 217 -22.69 7.21 7.89
C GLU A 217 -22.95 6.01 8.82
N ASN A 218 -23.05 6.29 10.13
CA ASN A 218 -23.16 5.32 11.24
C ASN A 218 -21.89 4.58 11.65
N GLU A 219 -20.70 5.01 11.22
CA GLU A 219 -19.41 4.49 11.66
C GLU A 219 -18.62 5.49 12.52
N ASN A 220 -18.17 5.07 13.71
CA ASN A 220 -17.24 5.86 14.54
C ASN A 220 -15.79 5.69 14.05
N GLN A 221 -15.53 6.04 12.79
CA GLN A 221 -14.26 5.82 12.10
C GLN A 221 -13.88 7.06 11.30
N ILE A 222 -12.58 7.21 11.00
CA ILE A 222 -12.06 8.42 10.30
C ILE A 222 -11.81 8.12 8.82
N LEU A 223 -11.44 6.88 8.48
CA LEU A 223 -11.10 6.47 7.13
C LEU A 223 -12.21 5.60 6.53
N PRO A 224 -12.88 6.04 5.46
CA PRO A 224 -13.78 5.18 4.70
C PRO A 224 -13.02 4.04 4.01
N ILE A 225 -13.72 2.91 3.77
CA ILE A 225 -13.19 1.78 2.99
C ILE A 225 -13.92 1.68 1.65
N VAL A 226 -15.24 1.62 1.73
CA VAL A 226 -16.14 1.49 0.58
C VAL A 226 -17.43 2.25 0.89
N GLY A 227 -18.05 2.82 -0.14
CA GLY A 227 -19.37 3.42 -0.03
C GLY A 227 -20.06 3.42 -1.38
N ARG A 228 -21.30 3.93 -1.43
CA ARG A 228 -22.06 4.04 -2.68
C ARG A 228 -22.00 5.47 -3.20
N CYS A 229 -21.84 5.62 -4.50
CA CYS A 229 -22.01 6.92 -5.14
C CYS A 229 -23.43 7.44 -4.89
N ILE A 230 -23.59 8.71 -4.50
CA ILE A 230 -24.91 9.30 -4.25
C ILE A 230 -25.80 9.41 -5.49
N GLN A 231 -25.21 9.35 -6.69
CA GLN A 231 -25.92 9.52 -7.95
C GLN A 231 -26.17 8.20 -8.67
N CYS A 232 -25.13 7.42 -8.97
CA CYS A 232 -25.29 6.15 -9.68
C CYS A 232 -25.47 4.93 -8.76
N LEU A 233 -25.37 5.10 -7.43
CA LEU A 233 -25.53 4.06 -6.40
C LEU A 233 -24.54 2.90 -6.47
N ARG A 234 -23.60 2.90 -7.43
CA ARG A 234 -22.54 1.90 -7.56
C ARG A 234 -21.52 2.03 -6.42
N PHE A 235 -20.92 0.91 -6.06
CA PHE A 235 -19.89 0.87 -5.02
C PHE A 235 -18.60 1.51 -5.52
N LEU A 236 -18.01 2.38 -4.68
CA LEU A 236 -16.74 3.03 -4.90
C LEU A 236 -15.77 2.65 -3.79
N GLN A 237 -14.53 2.35 -4.16
CA GLN A 237 -13.45 2.07 -3.19
C GLN A 237 -12.75 3.37 -2.83
N TRP A 238 -12.67 3.68 -1.53
CA TRP A 238 -12.07 4.92 -1.04
C TRP A 238 -10.61 5.08 -1.49
N SER A 239 -9.84 3.99 -1.49
CA SER A 239 -8.45 4.04 -1.95
C SER A 239 -8.28 4.44 -3.40
N LYS A 240 -9.16 3.96 -4.29
CA LYS A 240 -9.13 4.32 -5.71
C LYS A 240 -9.53 5.78 -5.94
N LEU A 241 -10.46 6.28 -5.14
CA LEU A 241 -10.88 7.69 -5.13
C LEU A 241 -9.72 8.60 -4.71
N ILE A 242 -9.00 8.28 -3.63
CA ILE A 242 -7.85 9.08 -3.21
C ILE A 242 -6.69 9.01 -4.22
N GLN A 243 -6.45 7.82 -4.79
CA GLN A 243 -5.44 7.65 -5.83
C GLN A 243 -5.71 8.52 -7.06
N SER A 244 -6.98 8.71 -7.46
CA SER A 244 -7.30 9.54 -8.62
C SER A 244 -6.99 11.03 -8.39
N ILE A 245 -7.15 11.55 -7.16
CA ILE A 245 -6.73 12.93 -6.82
C ILE A 245 -5.21 13.06 -6.86
N GLN A 246 -4.48 12.14 -6.22
CA GLN A 246 -3.02 12.22 -6.13
C GLN A 246 -2.37 12.24 -7.52
N MET A 247 -2.90 11.45 -8.45
CA MET A 247 -2.44 11.46 -9.85
C MET A 247 -2.70 12.80 -10.55
N LEU A 248 -3.83 13.47 -10.25
CA LEU A 248 -4.15 14.79 -10.80
C LEU A 248 -3.24 15.88 -10.23
N GLU A 249 -3.01 15.89 -8.92
CA GLU A 249 -2.13 16.87 -8.25
C GLU A 249 -0.66 16.74 -8.70
N MET A 250 -0.18 15.52 -8.93
CA MET A 250 1.17 15.28 -9.47
C MET A 250 1.32 15.79 -10.90
N ASN A 251 0.30 15.63 -11.75
CA ASN A 251 0.34 16.13 -13.13
C ASN A 251 0.40 17.66 -13.20
N VAL A 252 -0.25 18.39 -12.27
CA VAL A 252 -0.20 19.86 -12.23
C VAL A 252 1.20 20.36 -11.87
N ASN A 253 1.83 19.74 -10.88
CA ASN A 253 3.18 20.13 -10.42
C ASN A 253 4.26 19.84 -11.48
N ASP A 254 4.11 18.79 -12.30
CA ASP A 254 5.05 18.51 -13.38
C ASP A 254 4.95 19.52 -14.54
N HIS A 255 3.74 20.04 -14.82
CA HIS A 255 3.54 21.09 -15.83
C HIS A 255 4.06 22.47 -15.40
N GLU A 256 4.05 22.79 -14.11
CA GLU A 256 4.63 24.04 -13.61
C GLU A 256 6.17 24.03 -13.64
N ASN A 257 6.81 22.88 -13.44
CA ASN A 257 8.27 22.76 -13.49
C ASN A 257 8.83 22.79 -14.92
N ASP A 258 8.06 22.36 -15.93
CA ASP A 258 8.48 22.43 -17.35
C ASP A 258 8.38 23.86 -17.93
N MET A 259 7.62 24.76 -17.30
CA MET A 259 7.52 26.17 -17.71
C MET A 259 8.60 27.07 -17.11
N THR A 260 9.33 26.63 -16.08
CA THR A 260 10.38 27.42 -15.43
C THR A 260 11.78 27.23 -16.01
N ASP A 261 11.95 26.34 -17.00
CA ASP A 261 13.24 26.05 -17.66
C ASP A 261 13.36 26.70 -19.07
N GLN A 262 12.54 27.71 -19.39
CA GLN A 262 12.59 28.46 -20.67
C GLN A 262 12.83 29.98 -20.55
N GLU A 263 13.33 30.48 -19.41
CA GLU A 263 13.86 31.85 -19.28
C GLU A 263 15.31 31.86 -18.77
#